data_AF-A0A183I2R5-F1
#
_entry.id   AF-A0A183I2R5-F1
#
_cell.length_a   1.000
_cell.length_b   1.000
_cell.length_c   1.000
_cell.angle_alpha   90.00
_cell.angle_beta   90.00
_cell.angle_gamma   90.00
#
_symmetry.space_group_name_H-M   'P 1'
#
loop_
_entity.id
_entity.type
_entity.pdbx_description
1 polymer ?
#
loop_
_entity_poly.entity_id
_entity_poly.type
_entity_poly.pdbx_seq_one_letter_code
_entity_poly.pdbx_strand_id
1 'polypeptide(L)'
;MSFNQANSLLNVLEGDNYTLEALTARTECLVNCRDDRVRKHAKKALSDLTDLALLLGYFVDDMTEHILFDGTLCYRPHTYCSGLMFQLRVLFLHKQTIRPVILGAGGRYDTLLEVERHAQDLIPPSPLCAVGCSLSLDVLAQFCCTSKPDFGSIFGQVLVCSISDQLLKTTANLVKQMWSRGIQTDVLHDPVAPMQITELDEHCNETNIEMLLVVYGEDEVLARVGGVDLGKLTFNEMLSKFEAYRSEDEVLARVGGVDLGKLTFDEMLSKFEAYQSGVSFTQIRACLQKVVAALAPQTMIEVIVTEISMDAVRLLATLIDRTFTVDELSNAFAAAIKQLNKFKQEFKRIEEVIEPFFQPKNTSPIILYSKQDCNGYYKLIL
;
A
#
# COMPACT_ATOMS: atom_id res chain seq x y z
N MET A 1 25.88 -24.59 -5.84
CA MET A 1 27.04 -23.69 -5.70
C MET A 1 27.77 -24.06 -4.42
N SER A 2 29.10 -24.09 -4.40
CA SER A 2 29.84 -24.31 -3.14
C SER A 2 29.89 -23.03 -2.31
N PHE A 3 30.03 -23.16 -0.98
CA PHE A 3 30.12 -22.02 -0.05
C PHE A 3 31.21 -21.01 -0.46
N ASN A 4 32.40 -21.49 -0.85
CA ASN A 4 33.51 -20.64 -1.29
C ASN A 4 33.19 -19.86 -2.58
N GLN A 5 32.42 -20.45 -3.49
CA GLN A 5 31.98 -19.77 -4.71
C GLN A 5 30.93 -18.70 -4.42
N ALA A 6 29.99 -18.96 -3.50
CA ALA A 6 29.00 -17.99 -3.06
C ALA A 6 29.66 -16.80 -2.35
N ASN A 7 30.62 -17.07 -1.47
CA ASN A 7 31.38 -16.03 -0.76
C ASN A 7 32.22 -15.18 -1.71
N SER A 8 32.84 -15.81 -2.72
CA SER A 8 33.59 -15.09 -3.76
C SER A 8 32.67 -14.19 -4.59
N LEU A 9 31.45 -14.62 -4.88
CA LEU A 9 30.47 -13.80 -5.59
C LEU A 9 29.99 -12.62 -4.73
N LEU A 10 29.72 -12.83 -3.44
CA LEU A 10 29.34 -11.76 -2.53
C LEU A 10 30.44 -10.70 -2.43
N ASN A 11 31.70 -11.11 -2.29
CA ASN A 11 32.84 -10.19 -2.28
C ASN A 11 32.97 -9.35 -3.56
N VAL A 12 32.50 -9.86 -4.71
CA VAL A 12 32.46 -9.12 -5.97
C VAL A 12 31.30 -8.10 -5.98
N LEU A 13 30.18 -8.43 -5.36
CA LEU A 13 28.98 -7.60 -5.36
C LEU A 13 29.01 -6.53 -4.25
N GLU A 14 29.63 -6.84 -3.12
CA GLU A 14 29.87 -5.94 -1.99
C GLU A 14 30.79 -4.79 -2.38
N GLY A 15 30.48 -3.59 -1.90
CA GLY A 15 31.30 -2.41 -2.07
C GLY A 15 30.67 -1.17 -1.46
N ASP A 16 31.51 -0.22 -1.06
CA ASP A 16 31.08 1.00 -0.35
C ASP A 16 30.51 2.08 -1.28
N ASN A 17 30.66 1.91 -2.60
CA ASN A 17 30.18 2.84 -3.62
C ASN A 17 29.02 2.24 -4.42
N TYR A 18 27.84 2.85 -4.28
CA TYR A 18 26.56 2.41 -4.84
C TYR A 18 26.18 3.12 -6.16
N THR A 19 27.16 3.67 -6.88
CA THR A 19 26.95 4.19 -8.23
C THR A 19 26.90 3.07 -9.28
N LEU A 20 26.24 3.32 -10.41
CA LEU A 20 26.15 2.35 -11.51
C LEU A 20 27.53 2.07 -12.11
N GLU A 21 28.40 3.07 -12.21
CA GLU A 21 29.77 2.94 -12.70
C GLU A 21 30.59 2.02 -11.78
N ALA A 22 30.46 2.21 -10.45
CA ALA A 22 31.17 1.38 -9.49
C ALA A 22 30.67 -0.07 -9.50
N LEU A 23 29.35 -0.30 -9.63
CA LEU A 23 28.80 -1.65 -9.76
C LEU A 23 29.26 -2.32 -11.07
N THR A 24 29.32 -1.57 -12.17
CA THR A 24 29.80 -2.05 -13.48
C THR A 24 31.27 -2.47 -13.39
N ALA A 25 32.12 -1.65 -12.78
CA ALA A 25 33.53 -1.96 -12.59
C ALA A 25 33.74 -3.22 -11.73
N ARG A 26 32.98 -3.37 -10.63
CA ARG A 26 33.07 -4.55 -9.76
C ARG A 26 32.63 -5.83 -10.48
N THR A 27 31.57 -5.76 -11.25
CA THR A 27 30.98 -6.91 -11.95
C THR A 27 31.65 -7.24 -13.28
N GLU A 28 32.69 -6.51 -13.69
CA GLU A 28 33.44 -6.74 -14.92
C GLU A 28 34.00 -8.18 -15.01
N CYS A 29 34.42 -8.75 -13.88
CA CYS A 29 34.89 -10.14 -13.83
C CYS A 29 33.78 -11.16 -14.18
N LEU A 30 32.51 -10.84 -13.91
CA LEU A 30 31.34 -11.66 -14.27
C LEU A 30 31.00 -11.51 -15.76
N VAL A 31 31.15 -10.31 -16.30
CA VAL A 31 30.99 -10.01 -17.73
C VAL A 31 32.05 -10.72 -18.59
N ASN A 32 33.26 -10.85 -18.05
CA ASN A 32 34.38 -11.54 -18.70
C ASN A 32 34.50 -13.02 -18.28
N CYS A 33 33.49 -13.56 -17.59
CA CYS A 33 33.49 -14.94 -17.14
C CYS A 33 33.55 -15.92 -18.33
N ARG A 34 34.31 -17.02 -18.14
CA ARG A 34 34.41 -18.11 -19.11
C ARG A 34 33.09 -18.89 -19.27
N ASP A 35 32.24 -18.90 -18.24
CA ASP A 35 30.91 -19.53 -18.34
C ASP A 35 29.97 -18.62 -19.13
N ASP A 36 29.48 -19.13 -20.26
CA ASP A 36 28.60 -18.42 -21.19
C ASP A 36 27.28 -17.99 -20.56
N ARG A 37 26.74 -18.76 -19.60
CA ARG A 37 25.49 -18.42 -18.91
C ARG A 37 25.71 -17.25 -17.98
N VAL A 38 26.75 -17.31 -17.14
CA VAL A 38 27.10 -16.22 -16.22
C VAL A 38 27.36 -14.93 -17.00
N ARG A 39 28.16 -15.02 -18.06
CA ARG A 39 28.46 -13.89 -18.93
C ARG A 39 27.20 -13.29 -19.56
N LYS A 40 26.28 -14.11 -20.06
CA LYS A 40 25.03 -13.65 -20.68
C LYS A 40 24.13 -12.96 -19.64
N HIS A 41 23.97 -13.53 -18.46
CA HIS A 41 23.15 -12.95 -17.39
C HIS A 41 23.75 -11.63 -16.87
N ALA A 42 25.06 -11.58 -16.62
CA ALA A 42 25.74 -10.36 -16.17
C ALA A 42 25.63 -9.22 -17.19
N LYS A 43 25.88 -9.51 -18.48
CA LYS A 43 25.73 -8.52 -19.56
C LYS A 43 24.30 -7.99 -19.68
N LYS A 44 23.31 -8.89 -19.60
CA LYS A 44 21.90 -8.50 -19.65
C LYS A 44 21.54 -7.61 -18.46
N ALA A 45 21.89 -8.02 -17.24
CA ALA A 45 21.58 -7.26 -16.03
C ALA A 45 22.19 -5.84 -16.06
N LEU A 46 23.44 -5.70 -16.50
CA LEU A 46 24.06 -4.37 -16.63
C LEU A 46 23.41 -3.52 -17.73
N SER A 47 23.02 -4.12 -18.85
CA SER A 47 22.27 -3.43 -19.90
C SER A 47 20.93 -2.93 -19.36
N ASP A 48 20.15 -3.81 -18.71
CA ASP A 48 18.85 -3.48 -18.15
C ASP A 48 18.96 -2.37 -17.08
N LEU A 49 20.00 -2.39 -16.24
CA LEU A 49 20.27 -1.33 -15.25
C LEU A 49 20.70 -0.01 -15.89
N THR A 50 21.47 -0.05 -16.97
CA THR A 50 21.90 1.16 -17.70
C THR A 50 20.72 1.82 -18.39
N ASP A 51 19.88 1.02 -19.06
CA ASP A 51 18.65 1.51 -19.70
C ASP A 51 17.69 2.09 -18.66
N LEU A 52 17.58 1.45 -17.49
CA LEU A 52 16.79 1.94 -16.37
C LEU A 52 17.32 3.27 -15.82
N ALA A 53 18.64 3.40 -15.64
CA ALA A 53 19.25 4.64 -15.17
C ALA A 53 18.98 5.80 -16.14
N LEU A 54 19.06 5.55 -17.46
CA LEU A 54 18.71 6.52 -18.49
C LEU A 54 17.24 6.91 -18.42
N LEU A 55 16.32 5.93 -18.29
CA LEU A 55 14.89 6.19 -18.15
C LEU A 55 14.59 7.04 -16.92
N LEU A 56 15.17 6.69 -15.76
CA LEU A 56 14.99 7.44 -14.52
C LEU A 56 15.50 8.89 -14.65
N GLY A 57 16.57 9.12 -15.39
CA GLY A 57 17.08 10.46 -15.67
C GLY A 57 16.12 11.36 -16.46
N TYR A 58 15.16 10.81 -17.21
CA TYR A 58 14.12 11.60 -17.88
C TYR A 58 12.94 11.96 -17.00
N PHE A 59 12.68 11.17 -15.94
CA PHE A 59 11.54 11.39 -15.06
C PHE A 59 11.87 12.29 -13.88
N VAL A 60 13.15 12.39 -13.50
CA VAL A 60 13.53 13.02 -12.24
C VAL A 60 14.89 13.72 -12.32
N ASP A 61 14.86 15.04 -12.48
CA ASP A 61 16.06 15.88 -12.64
C ASP A 61 16.95 15.96 -11.36
N ASP A 62 16.43 15.57 -10.18
CA ASP A 62 17.06 15.84 -8.87
C ASP A 62 17.12 14.62 -7.90
N MET A 63 16.73 13.41 -8.34
CA MET A 63 16.66 12.20 -7.45
C MET A 63 17.71 11.12 -7.74
N THR A 64 18.67 11.37 -8.64
CA THR A 64 19.76 10.42 -8.92
C THR A 64 20.61 10.14 -7.68
N GLU A 65 20.71 11.09 -6.76
CA GLU A 65 21.41 10.91 -5.46
C GLU A 65 20.69 9.95 -4.50
N HIS A 66 19.41 9.68 -4.73
CA HIS A 66 18.60 8.79 -3.89
C HIS A 66 18.47 7.36 -4.45
N ILE A 67 19.04 7.10 -5.63
CA ILE A 67 19.03 5.78 -6.27
C ILE A 67 20.38 5.12 -6.05
N LEU A 68 20.39 4.03 -5.28
CA LEU A 68 21.59 3.27 -4.95
C LEU A 68 21.59 1.93 -5.69
N PHE A 69 22.61 1.70 -6.50
CA PHE A 69 22.83 0.43 -7.21
C PHE A 69 23.60 -0.55 -6.32
N ASP A 70 22.84 -1.34 -5.56
CA ASP A 70 23.37 -2.35 -4.64
C ASP A 70 23.32 -3.75 -5.24
N GLY A 71 24.49 -4.31 -5.58
CA GLY A 71 24.62 -5.67 -6.10
C GLY A 71 24.35 -6.77 -5.08
N THR A 72 24.29 -6.43 -3.79
CA THR A 72 24.03 -7.37 -2.68
C THR A 72 22.55 -7.47 -2.34
N LEU A 73 21.72 -6.57 -2.89
CA LEU A 73 20.30 -6.52 -2.60
C LEU A 73 19.61 -7.82 -3.03
N CYS A 74 19.07 -8.54 -2.05
CA CYS A 74 18.28 -9.74 -2.26
C CYS A 74 16.99 -9.65 -1.44
N TYR A 75 15.85 -9.54 -2.14
CA TYR A 75 14.54 -9.46 -1.51
C TYR A 75 13.61 -10.49 -2.15
N ARG A 76 13.03 -11.39 -1.34
CA ARG A 76 12.16 -12.50 -1.78
C ARG A 76 12.61 -13.12 -3.13
N PRO A 77 13.79 -13.76 -3.17
CA PRO A 77 14.39 -14.22 -4.44
C PRO A 77 13.52 -15.23 -5.19
N HIS A 78 12.64 -15.98 -4.53
CA HIS A 78 11.70 -16.88 -5.23
C HIS A 78 10.61 -16.12 -5.99
N THR A 79 10.30 -14.89 -5.59
CA THR A 79 9.28 -14.04 -6.23
C THR A 79 9.91 -13.19 -7.32
N TYR A 80 11.03 -12.51 -7.02
CA TYR A 80 11.60 -11.49 -7.90
C TYR A 80 12.89 -11.92 -8.63
N CYS A 81 13.05 -13.21 -8.93
CA CYS A 81 14.25 -13.73 -9.62
C CYS A 81 14.32 -13.45 -11.12
N SER A 82 13.24 -12.93 -11.74
CA SER A 82 13.16 -12.82 -13.21
C SER A 82 13.70 -11.51 -13.77
N GLY A 83 14.16 -10.58 -12.93
CA GLY A 83 14.77 -9.33 -13.39
C GLY A 83 15.15 -8.36 -12.27
N LEU A 84 14.80 -7.09 -12.47
CA LEU A 84 15.10 -6.01 -11.52
C LEU A 84 14.43 -6.26 -10.17
N MET A 85 15.15 -5.95 -9.09
CA MET A 85 14.61 -5.82 -7.74
C MET A 85 14.97 -4.44 -7.19
N PHE A 86 14.09 -3.88 -6.39
CA PHE A 86 14.33 -2.60 -5.73
C PHE A 86 13.69 -2.57 -4.35
N GLN A 87 14.21 -1.67 -3.53
CA GLN A 87 13.75 -1.47 -2.17
C GLN A 87 13.76 0.02 -1.85
N LEU A 88 12.64 0.51 -1.33
CA LEU A 88 12.52 1.86 -0.80
C LEU A 88 12.86 1.84 0.68
N ARG A 89 13.88 2.61 1.06
CA ARG A 89 14.33 2.78 2.43
C ARG A 89 14.28 4.24 2.82
N VAL A 90 13.89 4.51 4.06
CA VAL A 90 13.95 5.84 4.67
C VAL A 90 14.86 5.78 5.89
N LEU A 91 15.69 6.81 6.05
CA LEU A 91 16.55 6.97 7.21
C LEU A 91 15.75 7.65 8.31
N PHE A 92 15.45 6.91 9.37
CA PHE A 92 14.67 7.40 10.50
C PHE A 92 15.56 7.68 11.71
N LEU A 93 15.45 8.89 12.28
CA LEU A 93 16.16 9.27 13.49
C LEU A 93 15.37 8.85 14.73
N HIS A 94 15.83 7.81 15.43
CA HIS A 94 15.26 7.38 16.70
C HIS A 94 16.30 7.46 17.82
N LYS A 95 15.98 8.22 18.89
CA LYS A 95 16.85 8.36 20.09
C LYS A 95 18.31 8.66 19.72
N GLN A 96 18.53 9.64 18.83
CA GLN A 96 19.85 10.06 18.33
C GLN A 96 20.59 9.02 17.46
N THR A 97 19.94 7.92 17.06
CA THR A 97 20.49 6.95 16.10
C THR A 97 19.70 6.98 14.80
N ILE A 98 20.38 7.14 13.66
CA ILE A 98 19.77 7.01 12.34
C ILE A 98 19.68 5.53 12.00
N ARG A 99 18.47 5.05 11.71
CA ARG A 99 18.23 3.66 11.32
C ARG A 99 17.51 3.61 9.97
N PRO A 100 17.98 2.80 9.02
CA PRO A 100 17.25 2.56 7.78
C PRO A 100 16.01 1.71 8.07
N VAL A 101 14.85 2.19 7.65
CA VAL A 101 13.58 1.46 7.71
C VAL A 101 13.09 1.22 6.29
N ILE A 102 12.59 0.01 6.06
CA ILE A 102 12.11 -0.42 4.75
C ILE A 102 10.65 0.01 4.63
N LEU A 103 10.34 0.89 3.69
CA LEU A 103 8.97 1.33 3.42
C LEU A 103 8.29 0.47 2.36
N GLY A 104 9.07 -0.04 1.41
CA GLY A 104 8.52 -0.84 0.34
C GLY A 104 9.60 -1.59 -0.40
N ALA A 105 9.18 -2.62 -1.13
CA ALA A 105 10.06 -3.41 -1.96
C ALA A 105 9.28 -4.00 -3.13
N GLY A 106 9.97 -4.22 -4.22
CA GLY A 106 9.37 -4.69 -5.45
C GLY A 106 10.38 -5.24 -6.42
N GLY A 107 9.87 -5.66 -7.56
CA GLY A 107 10.70 -6.21 -8.62
C GLY A 107 9.86 -6.82 -9.73
N ARG A 108 10.57 -7.43 -10.68
CA ARG A 108 10.01 -8.18 -11.79
C ARG A 108 9.78 -9.64 -11.38
N TYR A 109 8.61 -10.20 -11.68
CA TYR A 109 8.16 -11.52 -11.23
C TYR A 109 7.45 -12.35 -12.31
N ASP A 110 7.89 -12.22 -13.56
CA ASP A 110 7.40 -12.99 -14.72
C ASP A 110 7.18 -14.49 -14.45
N THR A 111 8.15 -15.15 -13.82
CA THR A 111 8.13 -16.59 -13.55
C THR A 111 7.05 -17.00 -12.55
N LEU A 112 6.65 -16.11 -11.63
CA LEU A 112 5.57 -16.41 -10.70
C LEU A 112 4.26 -16.57 -11.46
N LEU A 113 3.99 -15.68 -12.43
CA LEU A 113 2.79 -15.78 -13.25
C LEU A 113 2.78 -17.06 -14.09
N GLU A 114 3.93 -17.49 -14.61
CA GLU A 114 4.03 -18.74 -15.36
C GLU A 114 3.70 -19.98 -14.51
N VAL A 115 4.12 -19.99 -13.24
CA VAL A 115 3.86 -21.11 -12.32
C VAL A 115 2.37 -21.20 -11.93
N GLU A 116 1.69 -20.06 -11.81
CA GLU A 116 0.27 -20.00 -11.46
C GLU A 116 -0.68 -20.30 -12.65
N ARG A 117 -0.14 -20.50 -13.87
CA ARG A 117 -0.96 -20.83 -15.04
C ARG A 117 -1.43 -22.26 -15.03
N HIS A 118 -2.70 -22.44 -15.33
CA HIS A 118 -3.31 -23.74 -15.56
C HIS A 118 -3.08 -24.20 -16.99
N ALA A 119 -3.05 -25.52 -17.20
CA ALA A 119 -2.84 -26.11 -18.52
C ALA A 119 -3.93 -25.73 -19.55
N GLN A 120 -5.11 -25.29 -19.08
CA GLN A 120 -6.23 -24.85 -19.90
C GLN A 120 -6.17 -23.35 -20.24
N ASP A 121 -5.27 -22.59 -19.61
CA ASP A 121 -5.16 -21.15 -19.83
C ASP A 121 -4.59 -20.87 -21.21
N LEU A 122 -5.25 -19.97 -21.94
CA LEU A 122 -4.78 -19.50 -23.23
C LEU A 122 -3.33 -19.03 -23.13
N ILE A 123 -2.47 -19.55 -24.00
CA ILE A 123 -1.07 -19.12 -24.09
C ILE A 123 -1.04 -17.74 -24.73
N PRO A 124 -0.63 -16.69 -23.99
CA PRO A 124 -0.52 -15.38 -24.58
C PRO A 124 0.56 -15.41 -25.67
N PRO A 125 0.37 -14.66 -26.77
CA PRO A 125 1.32 -14.63 -27.89
C PRO A 125 2.67 -13.99 -27.51
N SER A 126 2.75 -13.36 -26.34
CA SER A 126 3.97 -12.76 -25.79
C SER A 126 4.23 -13.30 -24.37
N PRO A 127 5.51 -13.37 -23.94
CA PRO A 127 5.85 -13.79 -22.58
C PRO A 127 5.19 -12.86 -21.55
N LEU A 128 4.62 -13.44 -20.49
CA LEU A 128 4.05 -12.66 -19.40
C LEU A 128 5.15 -11.88 -18.70
N CYS A 129 5.02 -10.57 -18.70
CA CYS A 129 5.94 -9.65 -18.04
C CYS A 129 5.18 -8.95 -16.91
N ALA A 130 5.68 -9.06 -15.67
CA ALA A 130 5.06 -8.42 -14.54
C ALA A 130 6.09 -7.78 -13.63
N VAL A 131 5.81 -6.54 -13.26
CA VAL A 131 6.60 -5.73 -12.32
C VAL A 131 5.64 -5.07 -11.36
N GLY A 132 6.06 -4.97 -10.10
CA GLY A 132 5.21 -4.42 -9.05
C GLY A 132 5.99 -4.23 -7.76
N CYS A 133 5.39 -3.51 -6.84
CA CYS A 133 5.93 -3.27 -5.51
C CYS A 133 4.84 -3.35 -4.45
N SER A 134 5.29 -3.53 -3.21
CA SER A 134 4.46 -3.45 -2.02
C SER A 134 5.01 -2.33 -1.13
N LEU A 135 4.11 -1.57 -0.53
CA LEU A 135 4.38 -0.53 0.46
C LEU A 135 3.79 -0.95 1.80
N SER A 136 4.59 -0.83 2.85
CA SER A 136 4.20 -1.15 4.22
C SER A 136 3.47 0.03 4.85
N LEU A 137 2.15 0.06 4.68
CA LEU A 137 1.29 1.10 5.25
C LEU A 137 1.36 1.16 6.78
N ASP A 138 1.55 0.03 7.46
CA ASP A 138 1.70 -0.01 8.91
C ASP A 138 2.93 0.78 9.39
N VAL A 139 4.03 0.71 8.65
CA VAL A 139 5.28 1.43 8.95
C VAL A 139 5.11 2.91 8.68
N LEU A 140 4.42 3.27 7.60
CA LEU A 140 4.07 4.66 7.30
C LEU A 140 3.18 5.25 8.40
N ALA A 141 2.12 4.56 8.79
CA ALA A 141 1.23 4.98 9.87
C ALA A 141 1.98 5.18 11.20
N GLN A 142 2.91 4.28 11.53
CA GLN A 142 3.77 4.43 12.71
C GLN A 142 4.66 5.68 12.63
N PHE A 143 5.20 6.02 11.47
CA PHE A 143 5.94 7.26 11.29
C PHE A 143 5.03 8.46 11.52
N CYS A 144 3.85 8.48 10.93
CA CYS A 144 2.88 9.56 11.10
C CYS A 144 2.44 9.73 12.56
N CYS A 145 2.35 8.65 13.33
CA CYS A 145 2.03 8.71 14.76
C CYS A 145 3.22 9.08 15.67
N THR A 146 4.48 8.92 15.23
CA THR A 146 5.68 9.12 16.08
C THR A 146 6.44 10.40 15.79
N SER A 147 6.40 10.93 14.56
CA SER A 147 6.64 12.35 14.34
C SER A 147 5.53 13.09 15.07
N LYS A 148 5.86 13.94 16.05
CA LYS A 148 4.84 14.79 16.68
C LYS A 148 4.02 15.42 15.56
N PRO A 149 2.72 15.16 15.51
CA PRO A 149 1.89 15.95 14.67
C PRO A 149 1.70 17.27 15.40
N ASP A 150 2.53 18.25 15.08
CA ASP A 150 1.92 19.54 14.76
C ASP A 150 1.21 19.34 13.40
N PHE A 151 0.25 18.40 13.35
CA PHE A 151 -0.81 18.46 12.36
C PHE A 151 -1.59 19.69 12.80
N GLY A 152 -1.19 20.85 12.28
CA GLY A 152 -2.18 21.88 12.02
C GLY A 152 -3.34 21.18 11.32
N SER A 153 -4.56 21.49 11.77
CA SER A 153 -5.79 20.87 11.31
C SER A 153 -5.71 20.55 9.81
N ILE A 154 -5.71 19.25 9.47
CA ILE A 154 -5.64 18.78 8.07
C ILE A 154 -6.98 19.03 7.36
N PHE A 155 -8.03 19.35 8.12
CA PHE A 155 -9.22 19.90 7.52
C PHE A 155 -8.86 21.25 6.91
N GLY A 156 -9.28 21.47 5.67
CA GLY A 156 -9.09 22.76 5.05
C GLY A 156 -9.53 23.84 6.03
N GLN A 157 -8.77 24.95 6.10
CA GLN A 157 -9.17 26.12 6.89
C GLN A 157 -10.63 26.50 6.64
N VAL A 158 -11.13 26.17 5.44
CA VAL A 158 -12.52 26.37 5.06
C VAL A 158 -13.19 25.11 4.53
N LEU A 159 -14.36 24.76 5.06
CA LEU A 159 -15.27 23.77 4.48
C LEU A 159 -16.33 24.48 3.64
N VAL A 160 -16.52 24.07 2.39
CA VAL A 160 -17.51 24.67 1.47
C VAL A 160 -18.62 23.67 1.16
N CYS A 161 -19.88 24.07 1.35
CA CYS A 161 -21.05 23.29 0.99
C CYS A 161 -22.06 24.11 0.20
N SER A 162 -22.99 23.45 -0.48
CA SER A 162 -24.08 24.10 -1.21
C SER A 162 -25.43 23.59 -0.75
N ILE A 163 -26.46 24.44 -0.78
CA ILE A 163 -27.83 24.04 -0.43
C ILE A 163 -28.62 23.39 -1.59
N SER A 164 -28.07 23.36 -2.80
CA SER A 164 -28.75 22.86 -4.00
C SER A 164 -27.78 22.34 -5.06
N ASP A 165 -28.19 21.30 -5.80
CA ASP A 165 -27.45 20.73 -6.94
C ASP A 165 -27.13 21.78 -8.02
N GLN A 166 -28.01 22.76 -8.21
CA GLN A 166 -27.83 23.82 -9.21
C GLN A 166 -26.61 24.70 -8.91
N LEU A 167 -26.16 24.73 -7.66
CA LEU A 167 -25.05 25.56 -7.18
C LEU A 167 -23.71 24.83 -7.16
N LEU A 168 -23.66 23.51 -7.42
CA LEU A 168 -22.42 22.73 -7.38
C LEU A 168 -21.33 23.28 -8.32
N LYS A 169 -21.73 23.77 -9.51
CA LYS A 169 -20.80 24.42 -10.46
C LYS A 169 -20.23 25.71 -9.88
N THR A 170 -21.06 26.47 -9.18
CA THR A 170 -20.69 27.72 -8.52
C THR A 170 -19.76 27.45 -7.34
N THR A 171 -20.07 26.44 -6.53
CA THR A 171 -19.22 25.94 -5.43
C THR A 171 -17.85 25.52 -5.95
N ALA A 172 -17.80 24.75 -7.04
CA ALA A 172 -16.53 24.35 -7.65
C ALA A 172 -15.71 25.55 -8.17
N ASN A 173 -16.36 26.60 -8.68
CA ASN A 173 -15.69 27.82 -9.10
C ASN A 173 -15.11 28.59 -7.91
N LEU A 174 -15.86 28.70 -6.81
CA LEU A 174 -15.39 29.32 -5.57
C LEU A 174 -14.18 28.57 -4.99
N VAL A 175 -14.27 27.25 -4.85
CA VAL A 175 -13.18 26.38 -4.37
C VAL A 175 -11.93 26.54 -5.26
N LYS A 176 -12.12 26.56 -6.59
CA LYS A 176 -11.02 26.82 -7.53
C LYS A 176 -10.35 28.18 -7.30
N GLN A 177 -11.13 29.23 -7.05
CA GLN A 177 -10.58 30.56 -6.74
C GLN A 177 -9.81 30.56 -5.42
N MET A 178 -10.32 29.86 -4.41
CA MET A 178 -9.65 29.72 -3.11
C MET A 178 -8.32 28.96 -3.24
N TRP A 179 -8.30 27.83 -3.94
CA TRP A 179 -7.07 27.08 -4.23
C TRP A 179 -6.06 27.90 -5.03
N SER A 180 -6.51 28.72 -5.99
CA SER A 180 -5.61 29.60 -6.76
C SER A 180 -4.91 30.66 -5.91
N ARG A 181 -5.45 30.96 -4.72
CA ARG A 181 -4.88 31.89 -3.72
C ARG A 181 -4.19 31.17 -2.56
N GLY A 182 -4.00 29.85 -2.66
CA GLY A 182 -3.33 29.04 -1.65
C GLY A 182 -4.15 28.83 -0.37
N ILE A 183 -5.47 29.04 -0.41
CA ILE A 183 -6.36 28.75 0.72
C ILE A 183 -6.67 27.26 0.68
N GLN A 184 -6.41 26.54 1.77
CA GLN A 184 -6.77 25.13 1.89
C GLN A 184 -8.27 25.01 2.16
N THR A 185 -8.99 24.43 1.20
CA THR A 185 -10.44 24.29 1.29
C THR A 185 -10.89 22.89 0.96
N ASP A 186 -11.81 22.37 1.77
CA ASP A 186 -12.52 21.13 1.51
C ASP A 186 -13.94 21.41 1.00
N VAL A 187 -14.53 20.48 0.26
CA VAL A 187 -15.84 20.68 -0.39
C VAL A 187 -16.76 19.48 -0.22
N LEU A 188 -17.99 19.72 0.25
CA LEU A 188 -19.03 18.70 0.24
C LEU A 188 -19.61 18.56 -1.18
N HIS A 189 -19.53 17.35 -1.72
CA HIS A 189 -19.96 17.05 -3.09
C HIS A 189 -21.47 16.95 -3.28
N ASP A 190 -22.20 16.66 -2.20
CA ASP A 190 -23.65 16.57 -2.20
C ASP A 190 -24.28 17.82 -1.57
N PRO A 191 -25.44 18.29 -2.06
CA PRO A 191 -26.15 19.39 -1.44
C PRO A 191 -26.58 19.07 -0.02
N VAL A 192 -26.43 20.06 0.85
CA VAL A 192 -26.75 19.95 2.27
C VAL A 192 -28.11 20.57 2.53
N ALA A 193 -28.98 19.83 3.21
CA ALA A 193 -30.25 20.38 3.64
C ALA A 193 -30.03 21.47 4.71
N PRO A 194 -30.81 22.56 4.75
CA PRO A 194 -30.63 23.62 5.75
C PRO A 194 -30.62 23.14 7.21
N MET A 195 -31.34 22.05 7.50
CA MET A 195 -31.39 21.40 8.82
C MET A 195 -30.06 20.76 9.24
N GLN A 196 -29.21 20.37 8.28
CA GLN A 196 -27.92 19.72 8.51
C GLN A 196 -26.76 20.73 8.65
N ILE A 197 -27.00 22.03 8.42
CA ILE A 197 -25.96 23.06 8.53
C ILE A 197 -25.47 23.19 9.98
N THR A 198 -26.36 23.04 10.97
CA THR A 198 -25.98 23.07 12.39
C THR A 198 -25.07 21.89 12.77
N GLU A 199 -25.36 20.69 12.24
CA GLU A 199 -24.52 19.51 12.43
C GLU A 199 -23.14 19.68 11.78
N LEU A 200 -23.06 20.38 10.64
CA LEU A 200 -21.80 20.74 10.01
C LEU A 200 -21.02 21.79 10.79
N ASP A 201 -21.70 22.72 11.46
CA ASP A 201 -21.08 23.72 12.32
C ASP A 201 -20.43 23.04 13.54
N GLU A 202 -21.16 22.11 14.17
CA GLU A 202 -20.62 21.25 15.23
C GLU A 202 -19.42 20.44 14.74
N HIS A 203 -19.53 19.85 13.54
CA HIS A 203 -18.42 19.13 12.91
C HIS A 203 -17.20 20.03 12.68
N CYS A 204 -17.38 21.25 12.16
CA CYS A 204 -16.29 22.21 11.95
C CYS A 204 -15.60 22.55 13.28
N ASN A 205 -16.37 22.72 14.35
CA ASN A 205 -15.83 22.98 15.69
C ASN A 205 -15.08 21.76 16.26
N GLU A 206 -15.58 20.54 16.09
CA GLU A 206 -14.93 19.31 16.55
C GLU A 206 -13.64 18.99 15.78
N THR A 207 -13.58 19.38 14.51
CA THR A 207 -12.47 19.08 13.59
C THR A 207 -11.48 20.22 13.43
N ASN A 208 -11.64 21.33 14.15
CA ASN A 208 -10.82 22.54 14.03
C ASN A 208 -10.79 23.11 12.60
N ILE A 209 -11.94 23.17 11.94
CA ILE A 209 -12.14 23.93 10.69
C ILE A 209 -12.45 25.37 11.07
N GLU A 210 -11.66 26.31 10.58
CA GLU A 210 -11.77 27.73 10.96
C GLU A 210 -13.06 28.36 10.42
N MET A 211 -13.52 27.94 9.24
CA MET A 211 -14.67 28.56 8.58
C MET A 211 -15.54 27.56 7.81
N LEU A 212 -16.86 27.69 7.92
CA LEU A 212 -17.83 27.02 7.08
C LEU A 212 -18.43 28.02 6.09
N LEU A 213 -18.41 27.69 4.80
CA LEU A 213 -19.04 28.44 3.72
C LEU A 213 -20.24 27.69 3.16
N VAL A 214 -21.40 28.32 3.18
CA VAL A 214 -22.61 27.79 2.55
C VAL A 214 -22.94 28.61 1.31
N VAL A 215 -22.78 28.01 0.14
CA VAL A 215 -23.16 28.60 -1.16
C VAL A 215 -24.67 28.47 -1.35
N TYR A 216 -25.36 29.60 -1.48
CA TYR A 216 -26.81 29.64 -1.63
C TYR A 216 -27.31 30.52 -2.80
N GLY A 217 -26.39 31.14 -3.54
CA GLY A 217 -26.66 31.88 -4.79
C GLY A 217 -25.47 31.84 -5.75
N GLU A 218 -25.58 32.53 -6.90
CA GLU A 218 -24.52 32.54 -7.94
C GLU A 218 -23.23 33.27 -7.54
N ASP A 219 -23.32 34.24 -6.64
CA ASP A 219 -22.19 34.97 -6.04
C ASP A 219 -22.50 35.30 -4.58
N GLU A 220 -23.18 34.39 -3.88
CA GLU A 220 -23.62 34.60 -2.50
C GLU A 220 -23.24 33.41 -1.62
N VAL A 221 -22.48 33.68 -0.55
CA VAL A 221 -22.09 32.74 0.49
C VAL A 221 -22.51 33.22 1.86
N LEU A 222 -22.92 32.29 2.72
CA LEU A 222 -22.95 32.51 4.16
C LEU A 222 -21.64 32.01 4.73
N ALA A 223 -20.90 32.90 5.39
CA ALA A 223 -19.69 32.53 6.10
C ALA A 223 -20.00 32.37 7.59
N ARG A 224 -19.54 31.26 8.17
CA ARG A 224 -19.66 30.93 9.58
C ARG A 224 -18.29 30.65 10.16
N VAL A 225 -17.97 31.26 11.30
CA VAL A 225 -16.70 31.06 12.01
C VAL A 225 -17.03 30.71 13.46
N GLY A 226 -16.61 29.51 13.91
CA GLY A 226 -16.85 29.06 15.28
C GLY A 226 -18.33 29.07 15.71
N GLY A 227 -19.26 28.73 14.81
CA GLY A 227 -20.70 28.81 15.08
C GLY A 227 -21.34 30.20 14.95
N VAL A 228 -20.57 31.24 14.62
CA VAL A 228 -21.08 32.61 14.45
C VAL A 228 -21.30 32.92 12.97
N ASP A 229 -22.54 33.25 12.60
CA ASP A 229 -22.91 33.74 11.27
C ASP A 229 -22.29 35.12 11.01
N LEU A 230 -21.32 35.21 10.09
CA LEU A 230 -20.74 36.47 9.60
C LEU A 230 -21.62 37.18 8.56
N GLY A 231 -22.78 36.59 8.26
CA GLY A 231 -23.75 37.09 7.31
C GLY A 231 -23.46 36.71 5.87
N LYS A 232 -24.23 37.34 4.97
CA LYS A 232 -24.18 37.14 3.53
C LYS A 232 -23.02 37.93 2.93
N LEU A 233 -22.18 37.26 2.16
CA LEU A 233 -21.01 37.86 1.49
C LEU A 233 -20.99 37.43 0.03
N THR A 234 -20.44 38.30 -0.81
CA THR A 234 -20.02 37.92 -2.17
C THR A 234 -18.71 37.14 -2.13
N PHE A 235 -18.36 36.43 -3.20
CA PHE A 235 -17.11 35.64 -3.23
C PHE A 235 -15.89 36.54 -3.03
N ASN A 236 -15.89 37.74 -3.61
CA ASN A 236 -14.79 38.69 -3.47
C ASN A 236 -14.69 39.27 -2.05
N GLU A 237 -15.81 39.58 -1.40
CA GLU A 237 -15.84 40.07 -0.03
C GLU A 237 -15.37 39.00 0.97
N MET A 238 -15.79 37.75 0.75
CA MET A 238 -15.35 36.60 1.55
C MET A 238 -13.84 36.42 1.44
N LEU A 239 -13.29 36.40 0.22
CA LEU A 239 -11.86 36.21 0.01
C LEU A 239 -11.05 37.37 0.61
N SER A 240 -11.51 38.61 0.46
CA SER A 240 -10.86 39.79 1.05
C SER A 240 -10.88 39.76 2.58
N LYS A 241 -11.98 39.29 3.18
CA LYS A 241 -12.08 39.11 4.64
C LYS A 241 -11.18 37.99 5.15
N PHE A 242 -11.04 36.91 4.38
CA PHE A 242 -10.17 35.80 4.72
C PHE A 242 -8.68 36.21 4.70
N GLU A 243 -8.28 36.98 3.69
CA GLU A 243 -6.93 37.56 3.59
C GLU A 243 -6.63 38.55 4.74
N ALA A 244 -7.62 39.33 5.17
CA ALA A 244 -7.50 40.21 6.33
C ALA A 244 -7.35 39.43 7.64
N TYR A 245 -8.12 38.35 7.82
CA TYR A 245 -8.03 37.44 8.97
C TYR A 245 -6.62 36.84 9.11
N ARG A 246 -6.06 36.37 7.98
CA ARG A 246 -4.72 35.78 7.93
C ARG A 246 -3.60 36.80 8.21
N SER A 247 -3.81 38.07 7.84
CA SER A 247 -2.83 39.14 8.07
C SER A 247 -2.65 39.50 9.54
N GLU A 248 -3.65 39.26 10.39
CA GLU A 248 -3.55 39.48 11.85
C GLU A 248 -2.80 38.32 12.55
N ASP A 249 -3.03 37.07 12.13
CA ASP A 249 -2.33 35.90 12.67
C ASP A 249 -0.88 35.76 12.15
N GLU A 250 -0.60 36.17 10.90
CA GLU A 250 0.77 36.18 10.36
C GLU A 250 1.69 37.17 11.10
N VAL A 251 1.16 38.22 11.76
CA VAL A 251 1.98 39.13 12.57
C VAL A 251 2.50 38.44 13.84
N LEU A 252 1.77 37.47 14.39
CA LEU A 252 2.25 36.62 15.50
C LEU A 252 3.22 35.52 15.02
N ALA A 253 3.03 34.98 13.82
CA ALA A 253 3.87 33.91 13.27
C ALA A 253 5.26 34.38 12.79
N ARG A 254 5.46 35.68 12.52
CA ARG A 254 6.73 36.25 12.01
C ARG A 254 7.92 36.20 12.98
N VAL A 255 7.80 35.59 14.15
CA VAL A 255 8.95 35.32 15.05
C VAL A 255 9.70 34.02 14.67
N GLY A 256 9.12 33.14 13.83
CA GLY A 256 9.77 31.90 13.39
C GLY A 256 9.68 31.73 11.89
N GLY A 257 10.58 32.37 11.14
CA GLY A 257 10.61 32.26 9.68
C GLY A 257 11.16 30.92 9.19
N VAL A 258 10.55 30.35 8.15
CA VAL A 258 11.24 29.75 6.99
C VAL A 258 10.39 29.97 5.73
N ASP A 259 11.09 30.36 4.67
CA ASP A 259 10.65 30.70 3.31
C ASP A 259 10.15 29.46 2.53
N LEU A 260 9.04 29.60 1.81
CA LEU A 260 8.36 28.52 1.07
C LEU A 260 8.84 28.47 -0.39
N GLY A 261 9.54 27.40 -0.77
CA GLY A 261 9.86 27.14 -2.16
C GLY A 261 10.55 25.80 -2.39
N LYS A 262 9.77 24.75 -2.66
CA LYS A 262 10.05 23.55 -3.49
C LYS A 262 9.04 22.46 -3.13
N LEU A 263 8.18 22.07 -4.08
CA LEU A 263 7.26 20.94 -3.91
C LEU A 263 8.05 19.63 -3.81
N THR A 264 7.91 18.91 -2.70
CA THR A 264 8.51 17.59 -2.45
C THR A 264 7.45 16.55 -2.06
N PHE A 265 7.83 15.27 -2.15
CA PHE A 265 7.02 14.06 -1.94
C PHE A 265 6.17 14.04 -0.65
N ASP A 266 6.51 14.88 0.33
CA ASP A 266 5.75 15.12 1.56
C ASP A 266 4.33 15.66 1.31
N GLU A 267 4.13 16.48 0.26
CA GLU A 267 2.80 17.01 -0.08
C GLU A 267 1.89 15.98 -0.77
N MET A 268 2.45 14.90 -1.31
CA MET A 268 1.69 13.83 -1.97
C MET A 268 1.18 12.82 -0.95
N LEU A 269 1.94 12.60 0.14
CA LEU A 269 1.57 11.74 1.25
C LEU A 269 0.52 12.42 2.15
N SER A 270 0.65 13.72 2.40
CA SER A 270 -0.35 14.49 3.17
C SER A 270 -1.72 14.53 2.49
N LYS A 271 -1.76 14.61 1.14
CA LYS A 271 -3.02 14.53 0.37
C LYS A 271 -3.66 13.13 0.37
N PHE A 272 -2.87 12.07 0.53
CA PHE A 272 -3.38 10.69 0.56
C PHE A 272 -3.93 10.30 1.94
N GLU A 273 -3.34 10.84 3.01
CA GLU A 273 -3.78 10.62 4.40
C GLU A 273 -5.00 11.46 4.78
N ALA A 274 -5.12 12.69 4.28
CA ALA A 274 -6.30 13.55 4.48
C ALA A 274 -7.60 12.90 3.94
N TYR A 275 -7.51 12.13 2.86
CA TYR A 275 -8.65 11.44 2.24
C TYR A 275 -9.16 10.25 3.07
N GLN A 276 -8.34 9.70 3.98
CA GLN A 276 -8.71 8.57 4.85
C GLN A 276 -9.26 8.97 6.21
N SER A 277 -9.02 10.20 6.69
CA SER A 277 -9.41 10.61 8.06
C SER A 277 -10.73 11.39 8.18
N GLY A 278 -11.39 11.74 7.07
CA GLY A 278 -12.51 12.71 7.11
C GLY A 278 -13.91 12.20 6.72
N VAL A 279 -14.05 11.03 6.10
CA VAL A 279 -15.40 10.55 5.73
C VAL A 279 -15.96 9.76 6.91
N SER A 280 -17.10 10.23 7.44
CA SER A 280 -17.90 9.51 8.44
C SER A 280 -17.92 8.01 8.11
N PHE A 281 -17.40 7.19 9.04
CA PHE A 281 -17.35 5.72 8.93
C PHE A 281 -18.70 5.14 8.48
N THR A 282 -19.79 5.85 8.79
CA THR A 282 -21.18 5.60 8.40
C THR A 282 -21.46 5.80 6.90
N GLN A 283 -20.93 6.84 6.26
CA GLN A 283 -21.07 7.10 4.82
C GLN A 283 -20.19 6.19 3.98
N ILE A 284 -18.95 5.94 4.41
CA ILE A 284 -18.09 4.90 3.82
C ILE A 284 -18.80 3.55 3.92
N ARG A 285 -19.36 3.19 5.09
CA ARG A 285 -20.08 1.92 5.27
C ARG A 285 -21.35 1.83 4.42
N ALA A 286 -22.08 2.92 4.20
CA ALA A 286 -23.27 2.93 3.35
C ALA A 286 -22.92 2.83 1.85
N CYS A 287 -21.86 3.50 1.40
CA CYS A 287 -21.40 3.46 0.02
C CYS A 287 -20.68 2.14 -0.29
N LEU A 288 -19.86 1.67 0.65
CA LEU A 288 -19.25 0.34 0.62
C LEU A 288 -20.26 -0.77 0.85
N GLN A 289 -21.46 -0.57 1.39
CA GLN A 289 -22.42 -1.68 1.53
C GLN A 289 -22.81 -2.28 0.17
N LYS A 290 -22.93 -1.45 -0.88
CA LYS A 290 -23.17 -1.92 -2.25
C LYS A 290 -21.94 -2.59 -2.86
N VAL A 291 -20.75 -2.04 -2.58
CA VAL A 291 -19.47 -2.57 -3.08
C VAL A 291 -19.08 -3.85 -2.33
N VAL A 292 -19.27 -3.93 -1.02
CA VAL A 292 -19.10 -5.10 -0.15
C VAL A 292 -20.18 -6.14 -0.41
N ALA A 293 -21.40 -5.78 -0.82
CA ALA A 293 -22.36 -6.78 -1.31
C ALA A 293 -21.97 -7.32 -2.70
N ALA A 294 -21.30 -6.50 -3.53
CA ALA A 294 -20.77 -6.90 -4.83
C ALA A 294 -19.42 -7.64 -4.75
N LEU A 295 -18.62 -7.38 -3.70
CA LEU A 295 -17.33 -7.97 -3.37
C LEU A 295 -17.42 -9.00 -2.24
N ALA A 296 -18.62 -9.21 -1.67
CA ALA A 296 -18.85 -10.23 -0.66
C ALA A 296 -18.48 -11.56 -1.33
N PRO A 297 -17.53 -12.31 -0.76
CA PRO A 297 -17.13 -13.57 -1.36
C PRO A 297 -18.36 -14.46 -1.39
N GLN A 298 -18.84 -14.81 -2.59
CA GLN A 298 -19.87 -15.84 -2.78
C GLN A 298 -19.36 -17.23 -2.36
N THR A 299 -18.08 -17.33 -2.00
CA THR A 299 -17.38 -18.56 -1.65
C THR A 299 -16.56 -18.31 -0.39
N MET A 300 -17.01 -18.89 0.73
CA MET A 300 -16.22 -18.97 1.95
C MET A 300 -15.11 -19.99 1.74
N ILE A 301 -13.86 -19.64 2.06
CA ILE A 301 -12.69 -20.54 1.96
C ILE A 301 -12.12 -20.70 3.37
N GLU A 302 -12.00 -21.94 3.84
CA GLU A 302 -11.47 -22.23 5.17
C GLU A 302 -9.97 -22.52 5.06
N VAL A 303 -9.14 -21.75 5.75
CA VAL A 303 -7.67 -21.90 5.68
C VAL A 303 -7.13 -22.43 7.00
N ILE A 304 -6.45 -23.56 6.93
CA ILE A 304 -5.88 -24.24 8.09
C ILE A 304 -4.37 -24.16 8.00
N VAL A 305 -3.79 -23.39 8.92
CA VAL A 305 -2.36 -23.16 9.01
C VAL A 305 -1.73 -24.21 9.91
N THR A 306 -0.72 -24.91 9.38
CA THR A 306 -0.06 -26.03 10.03
C THR A 306 1.46 -25.86 9.98
N GLU A 307 2.17 -26.54 10.88
CA GLU A 307 3.65 -26.57 10.91
C GLU A 307 4.21 -27.90 10.43
N ILE A 308 3.41 -28.72 9.72
CA ILE A 308 3.85 -30.02 9.19
C ILE A 308 4.62 -29.84 7.87
N SER A 309 5.59 -30.70 7.59
CA SER A 309 6.39 -30.63 6.36
C SER A 309 5.55 -30.80 5.09
N MET A 310 6.00 -30.24 3.96
CA MET A 310 5.34 -30.35 2.65
C MET A 310 4.93 -31.78 2.25
N ASP A 311 5.76 -32.79 2.53
CA ASP A 311 5.44 -34.20 2.21
C ASP A 311 4.27 -34.75 3.03
N ALA A 312 4.12 -34.26 4.27
CA ALA A 312 2.99 -34.62 5.14
C ALA A 312 1.69 -33.95 4.67
N VAL A 313 1.75 -32.70 4.21
CA VAL A 313 0.60 -32.01 3.60
C VAL A 313 0.17 -32.72 2.31
N ARG A 314 1.13 -33.12 1.47
CA ARG A 314 0.84 -33.88 0.23
C ARG A 314 0.14 -35.18 0.52
N LEU A 315 0.62 -35.94 1.50
CA LEU A 315 0.03 -37.21 1.91
C LEU A 315 -1.41 -37.02 2.40
N LEU A 316 -1.65 -36.09 3.33
CA LEU A 316 -2.99 -35.82 3.84
C LEU A 316 -3.96 -35.47 2.71
N ALA A 317 -3.55 -34.57 1.83
CA ALA A 317 -4.38 -34.14 0.72
C ALA A 317 -4.48 -35.18 -0.43
N THR A 318 -3.79 -36.32 -0.36
CA THR A 318 -4.08 -37.47 -1.23
C THR A 318 -5.02 -38.48 -0.59
N LEU A 319 -5.14 -38.43 0.73
CA LEU A 319 -5.95 -39.36 1.51
C LEU A 319 -7.31 -38.76 1.90
N ILE A 320 -7.44 -37.44 1.91
CA ILE A 320 -8.65 -36.72 2.31
C ILE A 320 -9.35 -36.18 1.07
N ASP A 321 -10.63 -36.49 0.94
CA ASP A 321 -11.54 -35.99 -0.09
C ASP A 321 -12.75 -35.34 0.60
N ARG A 322 -13.25 -34.21 0.11
CA ARG A 322 -14.33 -33.45 0.76
C ARG A 322 -15.66 -34.20 0.83
N THR A 323 -15.84 -35.21 0.00
CA THR A 323 -17.03 -36.07 -0.03
C THR A 323 -17.08 -37.06 1.14
N PHE A 324 -16.02 -37.14 1.96
CA PHE A 324 -15.94 -38.06 3.08
C PHE A 324 -16.93 -37.74 4.19
N THR A 325 -17.44 -38.79 4.81
CA THR A 325 -18.07 -38.75 6.13
C THR A 325 -17.02 -38.56 7.23
N VAL A 326 -17.46 -38.13 8.42
CA VAL A 326 -16.58 -37.97 9.59
C VAL A 326 -15.82 -39.26 9.92
N ASP A 327 -16.45 -40.42 9.74
CA ASP A 327 -15.81 -41.73 9.96
C ASP A 327 -14.75 -42.06 8.90
N GLU A 328 -14.99 -41.71 7.63
CA GLU A 328 -14.02 -41.89 6.54
C GLU A 328 -12.83 -40.93 6.67
N LEU A 329 -13.07 -39.69 7.11
CA LEU A 329 -12.04 -38.72 7.47
C LEU A 329 -11.14 -39.30 8.58
N SER A 330 -11.73 -39.83 9.64
CA SER A 330 -11.01 -40.44 10.76
C SER A 330 -10.14 -41.63 10.32
N ASN A 331 -10.66 -42.44 9.39
CA ASN A 331 -9.91 -43.55 8.80
C ASN A 331 -8.73 -43.09 7.92
N ALA A 332 -8.90 -41.99 7.18
CA ALA A 332 -7.84 -41.38 6.37
C ALA A 332 -6.71 -40.81 7.25
N PHE A 333 -7.05 -40.13 8.35
CA PHE A 333 -6.06 -39.67 9.33
C PHE A 333 -5.35 -40.83 10.02
N ALA A 334 -6.07 -41.91 10.37
CA ALA A 334 -5.46 -43.12 10.91
C ALA A 334 -4.48 -43.78 9.93
N ALA A 335 -4.76 -43.76 8.62
CA ALA A 335 -3.86 -44.22 7.58
C ALA A 335 -2.63 -43.31 7.41
N ALA A 336 -2.82 -41.98 7.44
CA ALA A 336 -1.74 -41.01 7.38
C ALA A 336 -0.78 -41.13 8.58
N ILE A 337 -1.32 -41.33 9.79
CA ILE A 337 -0.54 -41.55 11.02
C ILE A 337 0.30 -42.84 10.93
N LYS A 338 -0.23 -43.90 10.30
CA LYS A 338 0.54 -45.14 10.09
C LYS A 338 1.72 -44.95 9.13
N GLN A 339 1.57 -44.09 8.12
CA GLN A 339 2.63 -43.83 7.14
C GLN A 339 3.67 -42.80 7.64
N LEU A 340 3.23 -41.79 8.39
CA LEU A 340 4.09 -40.72 8.92
C LEU A 340 3.88 -40.53 10.43
N ASN A 341 4.31 -41.53 11.21
CA ASN A 341 4.15 -41.54 12.68
C ASN A 341 4.85 -40.36 13.39
N LYS A 342 5.83 -39.71 12.74
CA LYS A 342 6.51 -38.52 13.26
C LYS A 342 5.57 -37.32 13.48
N PHE A 343 4.46 -37.23 12.75
CA PHE A 343 3.49 -36.12 12.82
C PHE A 343 2.17 -36.51 13.49
N LYS A 344 2.18 -37.55 14.33
CA LYS A 344 0.96 -38.13 14.91
C LYS A 344 0.16 -37.14 15.76
N GLN A 345 0.83 -36.25 16.50
CA GLN A 345 0.11 -35.28 17.35
C GLN A 345 -0.47 -34.14 16.51
N GLU A 346 0.25 -33.73 15.48
CA GLU A 346 -0.14 -32.67 14.55
C GLU A 346 -1.31 -33.13 13.68
N PHE A 347 -1.29 -34.36 13.18
CA PHE A 347 -2.41 -34.94 12.42
C PHE A 347 -3.69 -35.02 13.24
N LYS A 348 -3.62 -35.40 14.53
CA LYS A 348 -4.79 -35.37 15.42
C LYS A 348 -5.35 -33.97 15.65
N ARG A 349 -4.48 -32.97 15.83
CA ARG A 349 -4.91 -31.57 15.96
C ARG A 349 -5.56 -31.05 14.68
N ILE A 350 -5.04 -31.45 13.52
CA ILE A 350 -5.61 -31.08 12.22
C ILE A 350 -6.98 -31.77 12.04
N GLU A 351 -7.10 -33.04 12.40
CA GLU A 351 -8.36 -33.81 12.38
C GLU A 351 -9.45 -33.13 13.23
N GLU A 352 -9.15 -32.78 14.48
CA GLU A 352 -10.08 -32.07 15.39
C GLU A 352 -10.55 -30.71 14.85
N VAL A 353 -9.68 -30.00 14.12
CA VAL A 353 -10.00 -28.70 13.50
C VAL A 353 -10.78 -28.86 12.20
N ILE A 354 -10.51 -29.93 11.44
CA ILE A 354 -11.14 -30.17 10.13
C ILE A 354 -12.53 -30.80 10.24
N GLU A 355 -12.74 -31.67 11.22
CA GLU A 355 -13.97 -32.45 11.40
C GLU A 355 -15.27 -31.61 11.33
N PRO A 356 -15.39 -30.42 11.97
CA PRO A 356 -16.60 -29.60 11.91
C PRO A 356 -16.93 -29.10 10.50
N PHE A 357 -15.94 -29.03 9.60
CA PHE A 357 -16.13 -28.56 8.24
C PHE A 357 -16.64 -29.65 7.30
N PHE A 358 -16.59 -30.93 7.69
CA PHE A 358 -17.07 -32.07 6.90
C PHE A 358 -18.58 -32.36 7.10
N GLN A 359 -19.33 -31.36 7.57
CA GLN A 359 -20.78 -31.43 7.69
C GLN A 359 -21.48 -31.31 6.32
N PRO A 360 -22.63 -31.99 6.11
CA PRO A 360 -23.30 -32.07 4.81
C PRO A 360 -23.85 -30.74 4.27
N LYS A 361 -23.89 -29.68 5.08
CA LYS A 361 -24.36 -28.34 4.66
C LYS A 361 -23.24 -27.38 4.32
N ASN A 362 -21.99 -27.72 4.63
CA ASN A 362 -20.85 -26.89 4.29
C ASN A 362 -20.32 -27.35 2.92
N THR A 363 -20.03 -26.42 2.02
CA THR A 363 -19.39 -26.67 0.71
C THR A 363 -18.18 -25.77 0.50
N SER A 364 -17.66 -25.15 1.56
CA SER A 364 -16.47 -24.31 1.50
C SER A 364 -15.25 -25.16 1.15
N PRO A 365 -14.43 -24.76 0.17
CA PRO A 365 -13.12 -25.37 -0.04
C PRO A 365 -12.23 -25.16 1.19
N ILE A 366 -11.42 -26.17 1.51
CA ILE A 366 -10.50 -26.14 2.65
C ILE A 366 -9.06 -26.08 2.12
N ILE A 367 -8.29 -25.11 2.57
CA ILE A 367 -6.88 -24.96 2.22
C ILE A 367 -6.02 -25.40 3.40
N LEU A 368 -5.21 -26.45 3.20
CA LEU A 368 -4.14 -26.80 4.14
C LEU A 368 -2.88 -26.02 3.76
N TYR A 369 -2.44 -25.13 4.64
CA TYR A 369 -1.25 -24.30 4.46
C TYR A 369 -0.14 -24.74 5.44
N SER A 370 1.08 -24.96 4.95
CA SER A 370 2.26 -25.22 5.79
C SER A 370 3.14 -23.98 5.93
N LYS A 371 3.42 -23.61 7.17
CA LYS A 371 4.27 -22.47 7.55
C LYS A 371 5.77 -22.81 7.60
N GLN A 372 6.12 -24.10 7.59
CA GLN A 372 7.48 -24.57 7.92
C GLN A 372 8.49 -24.37 6.78
N ASP A 373 8.03 -24.36 5.53
CA ASP A 373 8.88 -24.17 4.35
C ASP A 373 8.80 -22.73 3.84
N CYS A 374 9.94 -22.16 3.45
CA CYS A 374 10.14 -20.76 3.07
C CYS A 374 9.31 -20.24 1.88
N ASN A 375 8.45 -21.07 1.28
CA ASN A 375 7.49 -20.74 0.23
C ASN A 375 6.01 -20.98 0.60
N GLY A 376 5.68 -21.37 1.84
CA GLY A 376 4.28 -21.47 2.27
C GLY A 376 3.42 -22.40 1.41
N TYR A 377 3.77 -23.69 1.35
CA TYR A 377 3.05 -24.67 0.53
C TYR A 377 1.58 -24.78 0.96
N TYR A 378 0.65 -24.61 0.02
CA TYR A 378 -0.78 -24.82 0.24
C TYR A 378 -1.33 -25.90 -0.69
N LYS A 379 -2.32 -26.66 -0.21
CA LYS A 379 -3.11 -27.56 -1.05
C LYS A 379 -4.59 -27.37 -0.81
N LEU A 380 -5.32 -27.27 -1.92
CA LEU A 380 -6.77 -27.16 -1.97
C LEU A 380 -7.38 -28.56 -1.78
N ILE A 381 -8.23 -28.71 -0.76
CA ILE A 381 -9.14 -29.84 -0.60
C ILE A 381 -10.50 -29.32 -1.06
N LEU A 382 -10.93 -29.81 -2.22
CA LEU A 382 -12.20 -29.49 -2.87
C LEU A 382 -13.28 -30.47 -2.47
#